data_AF-A0A0J0UU29-F1
#
_entry.id   AF-A0A0J0UU29-F1
#
_cell.length_a   1.000
_cell.length_b   1.000
_cell.length_c   1.000
_cell.angle_alpha   90.00
_cell.angle_beta   90.00
_cell.angle_gamma   90.00
#
_symmetry.space_group_name_H-M   'P 1'
#
loop_
_entity.id
_entity.type
_entity.pdbx_description
1 polymer ?
#
loop_
_entity_poly.entity_id
_entity_poly.type
_entity_poly.pdbx_seq_one_letter_code
_entity_poly.pdbx_strand_id
1 'polypeptide(L)'
;MASRKKREEADSDRPALSLVSDGEASAAEGDSSSVDAPSDEQDSPESIESVDQHLTAASTTDAAEPELPEIPGLAAMSPTEQAQAILEDADPVAYYRMLNGLVRSSHSSLLQALPYTPALEFHNPSCVVVEPEPSNIETVGLYARAAYPDFDRILLAAFNDPAHDDLMAALYHLLIVEKTNVAVVTNHGQIIDIALVMGAWLSAMLAPGRSFGVLGEHTSLEQLAEVSNVLVSRMVITRQAFNVPAIQVLQCGSRIFLSVPQTASRRRAKLETALVRANNTLMRTALDAQLAQGGQLLAMAASGSQDLTIPGLMKKARAAWRARRGDDPGEAPTLHLQPLYDGTLTLMQSCTYVLPVAICLDSSTPACVIGGLTRLNGKDDCHRIMDWIALAHQEATGTPTIYHWHEDDLLTQVRARLNR
;
A
#
# COMPACT_ATOMS: atom_id res chain seq x y z
N MET A 1 -6.00 -34.87 -1.18
CA MET A 1 -4.93 -35.14 -0.19
C MET A 1 -3.55 -34.65 -0.64
N ALA A 2 -3.12 -34.88 -1.88
CA ALA A 2 -1.83 -34.35 -2.39
C ALA A 2 -1.73 -32.80 -2.43
N SER A 3 -2.86 -32.10 -2.67
CA SER A 3 -2.90 -30.62 -2.69
C SER A 3 -2.84 -29.96 -1.30
N ARG A 4 -3.14 -30.70 -0.22
CA ARG A 4 -3.12 -30.18 1.16
C ARG A 4 -1.70 -30.25 1.74
N LYS A 5 -0.99 -31.35 1.46
CA LYS A 5 0.39 -31.58 1.89
C LYS A 5 1.39 -30.58 1.26
N LYS A 6 1.14 -30.17 0.00
CA LYS A 6 1.95 -29.14 -0.68
C LYS A 6 1.69 -27.72 -0.16
N ARG A 7 0.55 -27.49 0.51
CA ARG A 7 0.19 -26.21 1.15
C ARG A 7 0.81 -26.10 2.55
N GLU A 8 0.91 -27.21 3.27
CA GLU A 8 1.56 -27.30 4.60
C GLU A 8 3.10 -27.20 4.52
N GLU A 9 3.74 -27.76 3.49
CA GLU A 9 5.20 -27.56 3.26
C GLU A 9 5.55 -26.16 2.75
N ALA A 10 4.61 -25.44 2.12
CA ALA A 10 4.82 -24.05 1.68
C ALA A 10 4.63 -23.02 2.82
N ASP A 11 3.94 -23.39 3.91
CA ASP A 11 3.68 -22.50 5.04
C ASP A 11 4.87 -22.42 6.02
N SER A 12 5.84 -23.36 5.97
CA SER A 12 6.96 -23.39 6.92
C SER A 12 8.04 -22.34 6.66
N ASP A 13 8.14 -21.82 5.43
CA ASP A 13 9.13 -20.81 5.04
C ASP A 13 8.62 -19.37 5.15
N ARG A 14 7.35 -19.18 5.54
CA ARG A 14 6.73 -17.86 5.69
C ARG A 14 7.09 -17.25 7.03
N PRO A 15 7.35 -15.92 7.09
CA PRO A 15 7.56 -15.25 8.37
C PRO A 15 6.32 -15.46 9.23
N ALA A 16 6.52 -15.88 10.49
CA ALA A 16 5.44 -16.09 11.42
C ALA A 16 4.70 -14.76 11.66
N LEU A 17 3.45 -14.68 11.18
CA LEU A 17 2.55 -13.57 11.46
C LEU A 17 1.77 -13.90 12.73
N SER A 18 1.53 -12.89 13.57
CA SER A 18 0.62 -13.01 14.71
C SER A 18 -0.82 -13.10 14.19
N LEU A 19 -1.20 -14.33 13.83
CA LEU A 19 -2.55 -14.66 13.40
C LEU A 19 -3.47 -14.70 14.62
N VAL A 20 -4.66 -14.13 14.48
CA VAL A 20 -5.71 -14.31 15.49
C VAL A 20 -6.28 -15.72 15.34
N SER A 21 -6.15 -16.55 16.38
CA SER A 21 -6.95 -17.76 16.53
C SER A 21 -8.22 -17.44 17.30
N ASP A 22 -9.33 -18.08 16.93
CA ASP A 22 -10.61 -18.00 17.63
C ASP A 22 -10.44 -18.42 19.11
N GLY A 23 -10.30 -17.46 20.04
CA GLY A 23 -10.15 -17.84 21.45
C GLY A 23 -9.83 -16.79 22.50
N GLU A 24 -9.39 -15.56 22.19
CA GLU A 24 -9.05 -14.59 23.25
C GLU A 24 -10.12 -13.52 23.45
N ALA A 25 -11.25 -13.96 24.03
CA ALA A 25 -12.12 -13.10 24.79
C ALA A 25 -11.65 -13.09 26.27
N SER A 26 -11.24 -11.91 26.72
CA SER A 26 -11.04 -11.48 28.13
C SER A 26 -9.99 -12.21 28.98
N ALA A 27 -8.93 -11.49 29.33
CA ALA A 27 -8.70 -11.03 30.72
C ALA A 27 -7.47 -10.12 30.76
N ALA A 28 -7.68 -8.87 31.17
CA ALA A 28 -6.61 -8.01 31.63
C ALA A 28 -6.27 -8.36 33.08
N GLU A 29 -4.98 -8.53 33.38
CA GLU A 29 -4.38 -8.20 34.67
C GLU A 29 -2.86 -8.16 34.50
N GLY A 30 -2.25 -7.06 34.93
CA GLY A 30 -0.80 -6.88 34.89
C GLY A 30 -0.13 -7.42 36.15
N ASP A 31 1.18 -7.65 36.07
CA ASP A 31 2.14 -7.09 37.02
C ASP A 31 3.58 -7.25 36.50
N SER A 32 4.38 -6.30 36.93
CA SER A 32 5.82 -6.12 36.84
C SER A 32 6.69 -7.33 37.20
N SER A 33 7.86 -7.44 36.55
CA SER A 33 9.15 -7.47 37.24
C SER A 33 10.33 -7.47 36.27
N SER A 34 11.28 -6.60 36.60
CA SER A 34 12.70 -6.60 36.23
C SER A 34 13.38 -7.95 36.43
N VAL A 35 14.46 -8.22 35.68
CA VAL A 35 15.81 -8.55 36.20
C VAL A 35 16.76 -8.98 35.06
N ASP A 36 17.88 -8.25 35.01
CA ASP A 36 19.27 -8.60 34.69
C ASP A 36 19.67 -9.43 33.46
N ALA A 37 20.53 -8.78 32.67
CA ALA A 37 21.55 -9.40 31.82
C ALA A 37 22.60 -10.16 32.65
N PRO A 38 23.36 -11.04 32.00
CA PRO A 38 24.80 -10.79 32.02
C PRO A 38 25.48 -10.94 30.65
N SER A 39 26.55 -10.17 30.55
CA SER A 39 27.63 -10.21 29.56
C SER A 39 28.43 -11.50 29.63
N ASP A 40 29.03 -11.93 28.52
CA ASP A 40 30.50 -11.90 28.34
C ASP A 40 30.94 -12.55 27.01
N GLU A 41 31.78 -11.76 26.32
CA GLU A 41 33.05 -12.10 25.69
C GLU A 41 33.19 -13.15 24.56
N GLN A 42 33.70 -12.59 23.43
CA GLN A 42 34.88 -13.01 22.66
C GLN A 42 34.83 -14.36 21.92
N ASP A 43 34.76 -14.30 20.59
CA ASP A 43 35.94 -14.61 19.78
C ASP A 43 35.77 -14.12 18.32
N SER A 44 36.76 -13.39 17.84
CA SER A 44 37.04 -13.16 16.42
C SER A 44 38.47 -13.65 16.20
N PRO A 45 38.83 -14.15 15.00
CA PRO A 45 39.69 -13.28 14.21
C PRO A 45 39.59 -13.44 12.67
N GLU A 46 40.25 -12.47 12.04
CA GLU A 46 40.87 -12.47 10.69
C GLU A 46 40.11 -11.81 9.52
N SER A 47 40.16 -10.48 9.56
CA SER A 47 40.76 -9.58 8.57
C SER A 47 41.03 -10.10 7.14
N ILE A 48 40.41 -9.43 6.16
CA ILE A 48 41.03 -9.18 4.85
C ILE A 48 40.99 -7.67 4.58
N GLU A 49 42.10 -7.23 3.99
CA GLU A 49 42.62 -5.87 3.97
C GLU A 49 41.78 -4.83 3.24
N SER A 50 41.89 -3.64 3.82
CA SER A 50 41.66 -2.29 3.32
C SER A 50 41.86 -2.05 1.83
N VAL A 51 40.85 -1.43 1.21
CA VAL A 51 41.04 -0.41 0.17
C VAL A 51 40.25 0.82 0.60
N ASP A 52 40.90 1.67 1.38
CA ASP A 52 40.52 3.05 1.58
C ASP A 52 40.84 3.82 0.31
N GLN A 53 39.82 4.46 -0.29
CA GLN A 53 40.00 5.75 -0.96
C GLN A 53 38.63 6.39 -1.28
N HIS A 54 38.33 7.42 -0.47
CA HIS A 54 37.50 8.59 -0.79
C HIS A 54 36.08 8.38 -1.32
N LEU A 55 35.14 8.21 -0.39
CA LEU A 55 33.83 8.88 -0.47
C LEU A 55 33.53 9.45 0.91
N THR A 56 33.91 10.71 1.09
CA THR A 56 33.46 11.57 2.19
C THR A 56 31.94 11.47 2.29
N ALA A 57 31.46 11.10 3.47
CA ALA A 57 30.07 11.21 3.87
C ALA A 57 29.54 12.58 3.45
N ALA A 58 28.59 12.58 2.51
CA ALA A 58 27.71 13.73 2.34
C ALA A 58 26.82 13.77 3.58
N SER A 59 27.37 14.35 4.64
CA SER A 59 26.61 15.07 5.64
C SER A 59 25.50 15.82 4.90
N THR A 60 24.25 15.52 5.27
CA THR A 60 23.10 16.33 4.93
C THR A 60 23.33 17.71 5.52
N THR A 61 24.11 18.54 4.82
CA THR A 61 24.10 19.98 5.02
C THR A 61 22.68 20.42 4.72
N ASP A 62 22.00 20.95 5.74
CA ASP A 62 20.77 21.72 5.66
C ASP A 62 20.78 22.56 4.38
N ALA A 63 20.13 22.06 3.34
CA ALA A 63 19.72 22.88 2.23
C ALA A 63 18.61 23.75 2.81
N ALA A 64 18.89 25.06 2.90
CA ALA A 64 17.97 26.08 3.41
C ALA A 64 16.52 25.74 3.06
N GLU A 65 15.66 25.70 4.08
CA GLU A 65 14.24 25.48 3.90
C GLU A 65 13.73 26.47 2.84
N PRO A 66 13.06 25.99 1.77
CA PRO A 66 12.46 26.90 0.81
C PRO A 66 11.44 27.76 1.55
N GLU A 67 11.56 29.08 1.39
CA GLU A 67 10.64 30.05 1.99
C GLU A 67 9.20 29.66 1.61
N LEU A 68 8.34 29.57 2.62
CA LEU A 68 6.90 29.37 2.44
C LEU A 68 6.36 30.52 1.58
N PRO A 69 5.32 30.29 0.74
CA PRO A 69 4.69 31.36 -0.01
C PRO A 69 4.27 32.50 0.93
N GLU A 70 4.51 33.75 0.51
CA GLU A 70 4.20 34.97 1.27
C GLU A 70 2.68 35.21 1.36
N ILE A 71 2.00 34.35 2.12
CA ILE A 71 0.58 34.51 2.44
C ILE A 71 0.49 35.36 3.73
N PRO A 72 -0.15 36.54 3.69
CA PRO A 72 -0.28 37.40 4.87
C PRO A 72 -0.93 36.66 6.04
N GLY A 73 -0.26 36.63 7.20
CA GLY A 73 -0.80 36.03 8.42
C GLY A 73 -0.58 34.51 8.58
N LEU A 74 0.08 33.85 7.61
CA LEU A 74 0.30 32.39 7.63
C LEU A 74 0.94 31.88 8.93
N ALA A 75 1.91 32.62 9.48
CA ALA A 75 2.62 32.23 10.70
C ALA A 75 1.76 32.21 11.98
N ALA A 76 0.60 32.86 11.97
CA ALA A 76 -0.33 32.86 13.11
C ALA A 76 -1.41 31.76 13.03
N MET A 77 -1.48 31.04 11.90
CA MET A 77 -2.49 30.01 11.63
C MET A 77 -2.01 28.64 12.12
N SER A 78 -2.95 27.73 12.41
CA SER A 78 -2.62 26.32 12.67
C SER A 78 -2.05 25.63 11.43
N PRO A 79 -1.29 24.52 11.56
CA PRO A 79 -0.69 23.83 10.41
C PRO A 79 -1.70 23.42 9.32
N THR A 80 -2.93 23.08 9.71
CA THR A 80 -4.02 22.73 8.79
C THR A 80 -4.59 23.95 8.08
N GLU A 81 -4.77 25.07 8.78
CA GLU A 81 -5.22 26.33 8.18
C GLU A 81 -4.17 26.87 7.19
N GLN A 82 -2.87 26.77 7.54
CA GLN A 82 -1.79 27.11 6.63
C GLN A 82 -1.80 26.24 5.38
N ALA A 83 -1.96 24.92 5.55
CA ALA A 83 -2.03 23.99 4.43
C ALA A 83 -3.23 24.27 3.52
N GLN A 84 -4.40 24.59 4.08
CA GLN A 84 -5.59 24.98 3.34
C GLN A 84 -5.33 26.25 2.51
N ALA A 85 -4.80 27.30 3.14
CA ALA A 85 -4.49 28.56 2.46
C ALA A 85 -3.51 28.38 1.29
N ILE A 86 -2.47 27.56 1.48
CA ILE A 86 -1.48 27.22 0.44
C ILE A 86 -2.14 26.54 -0.77
N LEU A 87 -3.08 25.62 -0.55
CA LEU A 87 -3.76 24.92 -1.65
C LEU A 87 -4.81 25.79 -2.33
N GLU A 88 -5.50 26.66 -1.59
CA GLU A 88 -6.50 27.59 -2.13
C GLU A 88 -5.87 28.67 -3.03
N ASP A 89 -4.65 29.10 -2.73
CA ASP A 89 -3.90 30.07 -3.56
C ASP A 89 -3.28 29.43 -4.82
N ALA A 90 -3.17 28.10 -4.85
CA ALA A 90 -2.53 27.40 -5.96
C ALA A 90 -3.36 27.46 -7.26
N ASP A 91 -2.74 27.77 -8.40
CA ASP A 91 -3.38 27.66 -9.72
C ASP A 91 -3.76 26.19 -10.01
N PRO A 92 -5.06 25.86 -10.09
CA PRO A 92 -5.52 24.49 -10.33
C PRO A 92 -4.97 23.88 -11.62
N VAL A 93 -4.81 24.68 -12.67
CA VAL A 93 -4.35 24.20 -13.98
C VAL A 93 -2.85 23.90 -13.95
N ALA A 94 -2.05 24.79 -13.35
CA ALA A 94 -0.62 24.53 -13.15
C ALA A 94 -0.41 23.31 -12.24
N TYR A 95 -1.15 23.20 -11.15
CA TYR A 95 -1.06 22.06 -10.23
C TYR A 95 -1.41 20.75 -10.92
N TYR A 96 -2.50 20.72 -11.68
CA TYR A 96 -2.90 19.57 -12.48
C TYR A 96 -1.81 19.13 -13.46
N ARG A 97 -1.18 20.07 -14.18
CA ARG A 97 -0.07 19.76 -15.10
C ARG A 97 1.12 19.14 -14.37
N MET A 98 1.47 19.65 -13.19
CA MET A 98 2.54 19.08 -12.37
C MET A 98 2.21 17.64 -11.94
N LEU A 99 0.97 17.38 -11.50
CA LEU A 99 0.51 16.04 -11.13
C LEU A 99 0.53 15.07 -12.31
N ASN A 100 0.16 15.51 -13.51
CA ASN A 100 0.22 14.68 -14.71
C ASN A 100 1.67 14.27 -15.04
N GLY A 101 2.65 15.12 -14.70
CA GLY A 101 4.08 14.82 -14.81
C GLY A 101 4.59 13.71 -13.88
N LEU A 102 3.81 13.31 -12.87
CA LEU A 102 4.13 12.14 -12.04
C LEU A 102 3.91 10.81 -12.77
N VAL A 103 3.07 10.81 -13.79
CA VAL A 103 2.64 9.56 -14.43
C VAL A 103 3.70 9.06 -15.39
N ARG A 104 4.13 7.82 -15.17
CA ARG A 104 5.09 7.12 -16.03
C ARG A 104 4.42 6.45 -17.23
N SER A 105 5.20 6.21 -18.28
CA SER A 105 4.76 5.51 -19.49
C SER A 105 4.41 4.03 -19.26
N SER A 106 4.79 3.45 -18.12
CA SER A 106 4.56 2.04 -17.78
C SER A 106 3.29 1.78 -16.97
N HIS A 107 2.51 2.82 -16.62
CA HIS A 107 1.21 2.60 -15.97
C HIS A 107 0.21 2.10 -17.02
N SER A 108 -0.56 1.07 -16.65
CA SER A 108 -1.33 0.17 -17.52
C SER A 108 -1.98 0.80 -18.76
N SER A 109 -2.05 0.01 -19.83
CA SER A 109 -2.75 0.34 -21.09
C SER A 109 -4.21 0.76 -20.92
N LEU A 110 -4.80 0.48 -19.76
CA LEU A 110 -6.17 0.82 -19.42
C LEU A 110 -6.34 2.30 -19.07
N LEU A 111 -5.39 2.90 -18.33
CA LEU A 111 -5.55 4.26 -17.82
C LEU A 111 -5.11 5.29 -18.85
N GLN A 112 -6.09 5.99 -19.39
CA GLN A 112 -5.88 7.07 -20.35
C GLN A 112 -5.74 8.41 -19.63
N ALA A 113 -5.11 9.38 -20.30
CA ALA A 113 -5.05 10.74 -19.77
C ALA A 113 -6.45 11.36 -19.74
N LEU A 114 -6.82 11.92 -18.60
CA LEU A 114 -7.99 12.78 -18.45
C LEU A 114 -7.55 14.23 -18.74
N PRO A 115 -8.30 15.03 -19.50
CA PRO A 115 -8.05 16.47 -19.58
C PRO A 115 -8.48 17.19 -18.30
N TYR A 116 -7.80 18.27 -17.95
CA TYR A 116 -8.26 19.14 -16.87
C TYR A 116 -9.66 19.68 -17.21
N THR A 117 -10.53 19.67 -16.21
CA THR A 117 -11.84 20.33 -16.25
C THR A 117 -12.18 20.85 -14.86
N PRO A 118 -12.60 22.12 -14.72
CA PRO A 118 -13.00 22.68 -13.43
C PRO A 118 -14.32 22.11 -12.90
N ALA A 119 -15.08 21.39 -13.72
CA ALA A 119 -16.33 20.75 -13.32
C ALA A 119 -16.12 19.52 -12.41
N LEU A 120 -14.90 18.99 -12.34
CA LEU A 120 -14.55 17.87 -11.46
C LEU A 120 -13.90 18.43 -10.20
N GLU A 121 -14.59 18.30 -9.07
CA GLU A 121 -14.14 18.87 -7.78
C GLU A 121 -12.75 18.37 -7.37
N PHE A 122 -12.43 17.11 -7.65
CA PHE A 122 -11.12 16.52 -7.35
C PHE A 122 -9.97 17.09 -8.21
N HIS A 123 -10.23 17.92 -9.22
CA HIS A 123 -9.19 18.70 -9.89
C HIS A 123 -8.80 19.98 -9.13
N ASN A 124 -9.61 20.42 -8.15
CA ASN A 124 -9.26 21.51 -7.27
C ASN A 124 -8.13 21.07 -6.32
N PRO A 125 -7.01 21.82 -6.20
CA PRO A 125 -5.91 21.49 -5.28
C PRO A 125 -6.34 21.22 -3.84
N SER A 126 -7.32 21.96 -3.32
CA SER A 126 -7.81 21.83 -1.94
C SER A 126 -8.66 20.58 -1.69
N CYS A 127 -9.16 19.92 -2.74
CA CYS A 127 -9.88 18.66 -2.59
C CYS A 127 -8.90 17.52 -2.32
N VAL A 128 -8.74 17.12 -1.05
CA VAL A 128 -7.84 16.02 -0.62
C VAL A 128 -8.57 14.72 -0.26
N VAL A 129 -9.89 14.79 -0.11
CA VAL A 129 -10.81 13.66 0.11
C VAL A 129 -11.91 13.72 -0.91
N VAL A 130 -12.32 12.55 -1.40
CA VAL A 130 -13.49 12.39 -2.26
C VAL A 130 -14.42 11.38 -1.59
N GLU A 131 -15.64 11.80 -1.27
CA GLU A 131 -16.64 10.96 -0.61
C GLU A 131 -17.16 9.84 -1.52
N PRO A 132 -17.57 8.70 -0.95
CA PRO A 132 -18.15 7.61 -1.73
C PRO A 132 -19.49 8.05 -2.34
N GLU A 133 -19.74 7.58 -3.56
CA GLU A 133 -21.00 7.72 -4.28
C GLU A 133 -21.43 6.32 -4.73
N PRO A 134 -21.95 5.50 -3.80
CA PRO A 134 -22.25 4.10 -4.08
C PRO A 134 -23.34 4.02 -5.15
N SER A 135 -23.08 3.20 -6.18
CA SER A 135 -24.02 2.94 -7.26
C SER A 135 -24.73 1.61 -7.03
N ASN A 136 -24.21 0.53 -7.60
CA ASN A 136 -24.62 -0.84 -7.29
C ASN A 136 -23.44 -1.80 -7.48
N ILE A 137 -23.55 -2.99 -6.92
CA ILE A 137 -22.46 -3.97 -6.94
C ILE A 137 -22.20 -4.49 -8.35
N GLU A 138 -23.21 -4.51 -9.22
CA GLU A 138 -23.09 -4.88 -10.62
C GLU A 138 -22.19 -3.90 -11.39
N THR A 139 -22.25 -2.60 -11.06
CA THR A 139 -21.42 -1.54 -11.65
C THR A 139 -19.97 -1.70 -11.23
N VAL A 140 -19.71 -1.99 -9.95
CA VAL A 140 -18.37 -2.33 -9.46
C VAL A 140 -17.83 -3.56 -10.21
N GLY A 141 -18.63 -4.61 -10.33
CA GLY A 141 -18.26 -5.82 -11.07
C GLY A 141 -18.03 -5.57 -12.56
N LEU A 142 -18.80 -4.68 -13.20
CA LEU A 142 -18.63 -4.28 -14.60
C LEU A 142 -17.26 -3.63 -14.79
N TYR A 143 -16.92 -2.63 -13.99
CA TYR A 143 -15.63 -1.94 -14.09
C TYR A 143 -14.46 -2.89 -13.81
N ALA A 144 -14.60 -3.76 -12.81
CA ALA A 144 -13.55 -4.70 -12.45
C ALA A 144 -13.26 -5.71 -13.56
N ARG A 145 -14.30 -6.32 -14.16
CA ARG A 145 -14.16 -7.26 -15.29
C ARG A 145 -13.67 -6.59 -16.56
N ALA A 146 -14.09 -5.35 -16.81
CA ALA A 146 -13.61 -4.58 -17.96
C ALA A 146 -12.13 -4.19 -17.79
N ALA A 147 -11.69 -3.93 -16.56
CA ALA A 147 -10.31 -3.57 -16.26
C ALA A 147 -9.38 -4.79 -16.28
N TYR A 148 -9.90 -5.95 -15.87
CA TYR A 148 -9.15 -7.19 -15.81
C TYR A 148 -10.07 -8.38 -16.17
N PRO A 149 -9.94 -8.97 -17.38
CA PRO A 149 -10.84 -10.03 -17.85
C PRO A 149 -10.88 -11.28 -16.96
N ASP A 150 -9.79 -11.56 -16.26
CA ASP A 150 -9.64 -12.70 -15.33
C ASP A 150 -10.12 -12.38 -13.91
N PHE A 151 -10.80 -11.25 -13.70
CA PHE A 151 -11.24 -10.77 -12.39
C PHE A 151 -12.02 -11.82 -11.59
N ASP A 152 -13.05 -12.41 -12.19
CA ASP A 152 -13.90 -13.38 -11.50
C ASP A 152 -13.10 -14.64 -11.13
N ARG A 153 -12.25 -15.11 -12.05
CA ARG A 153 -11.51 -16.36 -11.93
C ARG A 153 -10.34 -16.29 -10.95
N ILE A 154 -9.68 -15.13 -10.84
CA ILE A 154 -8.45 -14.98 -10.08
C ILE A 154 -8.69 -14.21 -8.79
N LEU A 155 -9.31 -13.03 -8.84
CA LEU A 155 -9.49 -12.18 -7.66
C LEU A 155 -10.75 -12.56 -6.90
N LEU A 156 -11.92 -12.53 -7.55
CA LEU A 156 -13.18 -12.79 -6.86
C LEU A 156 -13.23 -14.23 -6.32
N ALA A 157 -12.74 -15.21 -7.10
CA ALA A 157 -12.64 -16.59 -6.65
C ALA A 157 -11.76 -16.74 -5.40
N ALA A 158 -10.67 -15.96 -5.25
CA ALA A 158 -9.85 -16.00 -4.05
C ALA A 158 -10.60 -15.49 -2.82
N PHE A 159 -11.35 -14.40 -2.95
CA PHE A 159 -12.16 -13.85 -1.84
C PHE A 159 -13.42 -14.69 -1.52
N ASN A 160 -13.91 -15.46 -2.49
CA ASN A 160 -15.04 -16.39 -2.34
C ASN A 160 -14.63 -17.84 -2.04
N ASP A 161 -13.33 -18.12 -1.89
CA ASP A 161 -12.88 -19.45 -1.45
C ASP A 161 -13.49 -19.73 -0.07
N PRO A 162 -14.22 -20.86 0.14
CA PRO A 162 -14.78 -21.21 1.44
C PRO A 162 -13.74 -21.27 2.56
N ALA A 163 -12.47 -21.48 2.24
CA ALA A 163 -11.38 -21.40 3.22
C ALA A 163 -11.19 -19.99 3.83
N HIS A 164 -11.81 -18.97 3.25
CA HIS A 164 -11.78 -17.59 3.72
C HIS A 164 -13.13 -17.12 4.27
N ASP A 165 -14.14 -17.98 4.43
CA ASP A 165 -15.44 -17.56 4.99
C ASP A 165 -15.29 -16.98 6.41
N ASP A 166 -14.49 -17.63 7.27
CA ASP A 166 -14.21 -17.14 8.62
C ASP A 166 -13.47 -15.80 8.60
N LEU A 167 -12.57 -15.60 7.63
CA LEU A 167 -11.88 -14.32 7.43
C LEU A 167 -12.87 -13.21 7.06
N MET A 168 -13.82 -13.48 6.16
CA MET A 168 -14.83 -12.51 5.72
C MET A 168 -15.80 -12.17 6.87
N ALA A 169 -16.17 -13.17 7.67
CA ALA A 169 -16.93 -12.97 8.90
C ALA A 169 -16.15 -12.12 9.91
N ALA A 170 -14.87 -12.41 10.14
CA ALA A 170 -14.01 -11.63 11.02
C ALA A 170 -13.91 -10.17 10.55
N LEU A 171 -13.71 -9.93 9.25
CA LEU A 171 -13.69 -8.57 8.68
C LEU A 171 -15.02 -7.84 8.92
N TYR A 172 -16.15 -8.51 8.68
CA TYR A 172 -17.46 -7.93 8.96
C TYR A 172 -17.59 -7.54 10.45
N HIS A 173 -17.26 -8.45 11.36
CA HIS A 173 -17.38 -8.19 12.80
C HIS A 173 -16.45 -7.07 13.26
N LEU A 174 -15.18 -7.09 12.84
CA LEU A 174 -14.21 -6.05 13.15
C LEU A 174 -14.70 -4.67 12.70
N LEU A 175 -15.11 -4.54 11.44
CA LEU A 175 -15.48 -3.24 10.86
C LEU A 175 -16.84 -2.74 11.37
N ILE A 176 -17.84 -3.62 11.39
CA ILE A 176 -19.23 -3.22 11.59
C ILE A 176 -19.64 -3.28 13.05
N VAL A 177 -19.26 -4.35 13.76
CA VAL A 177 -19.72 -4.62 15.13
C VAL A 177 -18.75 -4.05 16.16
N GLU A 178 -17.48 -4.39 16.05
CA GLU A 178 -16.46 -4.03 17.04
C GLU A 178 -15.88 -2.63 16.82
N LYS A 179 -16.10 -2.04 15.63
CA LYS A 179 -15.56 -0.74 15.23
C LYS A 179 -14.02 -0.69 15.32
N THR A 180 -13.38 -1.77 14.89
CA THR A 180 -11.92 -1.87 14.80
C THR A 180 -11.42 -1.58 13.38
N ASN A 181 -10.36 -0.78 13.28
CA ASN A 181 -9.77 -0.43 11.99
C ASN A 181 -8.89 -1.56 11.42
N VAL A 182 -9.03 -1.83 10.13
CA VAL A 182 -8.27 -2.85 9.40
C VAL A 182 -7.62 -2.22 8.16
N ALA A 183 -6.32 -2.43 7.96
CA ALA A 183 -5.66 -2.05 6.72
C ALA A 183 -5.62 -3.22 5.73
N VAL A 184 -5.91 -2.98 4.45
CA VAL A 184 -5.66 -3.93 3.36
C VAL A 184 -4.43 -3.46 2.60
N VAL A 185 -3.39 -4.31 2.55
CA VAL A 185 -2.08 -3.93 1.99
C VAL A 185 -1.70 -4.86 0.84
N THR A 186 -1.26 -4.28 -0.27
CA THR A 186 -0.84 -5.00 -1.49
C THR A 186 0.61 -4.72 -1.89
N ASN A 187 1.19 -5.57 -2.74
CA ASN A 187 2.55 -5.42 -3.31
C ASN A 187 2.70 -4.20 -4.25
N HIS A 188 1.62 -3.51 -4.63
CA HIS A 188 1.65 -2.32 -5.47
C HIS A 188 2.38 -2.50 -6.83
N GLY A 189 2.07 -3.55 -7.58
CA GLY A 189 2.66 -3.82 -8.90
C GLY A 189 2.13 -2.89 -9.98
N GLN A 190 0.81 -2.70 -10.04
CA GLN A 190 0.16 -1.72 -10.91
C GLN A 190 -0.68 -0.72 -10.12
N ILE A 191 -0.96 0.42 -10.76
CA ILE A 191 -1.78 1.49 -10.18
C ILE A 191 -3.23 1.05 -9.92
N ILE A 192 -3.73 0.05 -10.66
CA ILE A 192 -5.10 -0.46 -10.55
C ILE A 192 -5.25 -1.60 -9.53
N ASP A 193 -4.15 -2.14 -8.99
CA ASP A 193 -4.17 -3.33 -8.11
C ASP A 193 -5.14 -3.15 -6.93
N ILE A 194 -4.99 -2.06 -6.19
CA ILE A 194 -5.80 -1.81 -4.99
C ILE A 194 -7.28 -1.61 -5.34
N ALA A 195 -7.58 -1.03 -6.50
CA ALA A 195 -8.94 -0.85 -6.98
C ALA A 195 -9.62 -2.21 -7.26
N LEU A 196 -8.88 -3.12 -7.89
CA LEU A 196 -9.38 -4.46 -8.20
C LEU A 196 -9.50 -5.34 -6.96
N VAL A 197 -8.55 -5.27 -6.02
CA VAL A 197 -8.64 -5.96 -4.72
C VAL A 197 -9.87 -5.48 -3.96
N MET A 198 -10.11 -4.17 -3.91
CA MET A 198 -11.30 -3.61 -3.28
C MET A 198 -12.59 -4.03 -3.98
N GLY A 199 -12.62 -4.04 -5.31
CA GLY A 199 -13.77 -4.53 -6.07
C GLY A 199 -14.08 -6.01 -5.79
N ALA A 200 -13.05 -6.84 -5.65
CA ALA A 200 -13.20 -8.27 -5.34
C ALA A 200 -13.69 -8.47 -3.91
N TRP A 201 -13.14 -7.74 -2.94
CA TRP A 201 -13.59 -7.77 -1.55
C TRP A 201 -15.05 -7.31 -1.42
N LEU A 202 -15.44 -6.17 -2.00
CA LEU A 202 -16.83 -5.69 -2.00
C LEU A 202 -17.79 -6.73 -2.61
N SER A 203 -17.41 -7.30 -3.76
CA SER A 203 -18.22 -8.31 -4.45
C SER A 203 -18.36 -9.60 -3.63
N ALA A 204 -17.31 -9.99 -2.92
CA ALA A 204 -17.34 -11.15 -2.05
C ALA A 204 -18.17 -10.90 -0.79
N MET A 205 -18.04 -9.74 -0.14
CA MET A 205 -18.84 -9.36 1.04
C MET A 205 -20.33 -9.30 0.73
N LEU A 206 -20.68 -8.95 -0.52
CA LEU A 206 -22.06 -8.84 -1.02
C LEU A 206 -22.48 -10.05 -1.87
N ALA A 207 -21.76 -11.17 -1.78
CA ALA A 207 -22.08 -12.35 -2.56
C ALA A 207 -23.50 -12.86 -2.22
N PRO A 208 -24.28 -13.33 -3.22
CA PRO A 208 -25.63 -13.83 -2.97
C PRO A 208 -25.65 -14.94 -1.92
N GLY A 209 -26.48 -14.77 -0.88
CA GLY A 209 -26.59 -15.73 0.21
C GLY A 209 -25.47 -15.66 1.25
N ARG A 210 -24.47 -14.77 1.09
CA ARG A 210 -23.49 -14.53 2.16
C ARG A 210 -24.18 -13.84 3.32
N SER A 211 -24.00 -14.42 4.49
CA SER A 211 -24.40 -13.85 5.77
C SER A 211 -23.23 -13.91 6.75
N PHE A 212 -23.27 -13.02 7.72
CA PHE A 212 -22.29 -12.90 8.78
C PHE A 212 -22.98 -13.19 10.11
N GLY A 213 -22.25 -13.69 11.10
CA GLY A 213 -22.82 -14.00 12.41
C GLY A 213 -23.82 -15.16 12.44
N VAL A 214 -24.34 -15.44 13.64
CA VAL A 214 -25.26 -16.57 13.90
C VAL A 214 -26.69 -16.22 13.52
N LEU A 215 -27.04 -14.93 13.42
CA LEU A 215 -28.39 -14.47 13.11
C LEU A 215 -28.62 -14.28 11.60
N GLY A 216 -27.60 -14.53 10.78
CA GLY A 216 -27.67 -14.39 9.34
C GLY A 216 -27.65 -12.93 8.91
N GLU A 217 -26.83 -12.10 9.57
CA GLU A 217 -26.69 -10.69 9.25
C GLU A 217 -26.19 -10.48 7.82
N HIS A 218 -26.76 -9.50 7.11
CA HIS A 218 -26.34 -9.11 5.77
C HIS A 218 -25.85 -7.66 5.77
N THR A 219 -25.00 -7.33 4.81
CA THR A 219 -24.52 -5.96 4.61
C THR A 219 -24.97 -5.41 3.25
N SER A 220 -24.84 -4.11 3.06
CA SER A 220 -25.15 -3.42 1.81
C SER A 220 -23.94 -2.67 1.27
N LEU A 221 -23.99 -2.27 0.00
CA LEU A 221 -22.92 -1.49 -0.61
C LEU A 221 -22.76 -0.13 0.08
N GLU A 222 -23.86 0.49 0.49
CA GLU A 222 -23.85 1.77 1.21
C GLU A 222 -23.12 1.63 2.54
N GLN A 223 -23.44 0.60 3.33
CA GLN A 223 -22.79 0.34 4.60
C GLN A 223 -21.29 0.05 4.43
N LEU A 224 -20.92 -0.75 3.42
CA LEU A 224 -19.51 -1.03 3.15
C LEU A 224 -18.78 0.22 2.64
N ALA A 225 -19.41 1.04 1.79
CA ALA A 225 -18.80 2.25 1.25
C ALA A 225 -18.52 3.30 2.34
N GLU A 226 -19.35 3.38 3.39
CA GLU A 226 -19.12 4.27 4.53
C GLU A 226 -17.83 3.95 5.29
N VAL A 227 -17.50 2.65 5.42
CA VAL A 227 -16.32 2.17 6.15
C VAL A 227 -15.10 1.90 5.26
N SER A 228 -15.27 1.93 3.94
CA SER A 228 -14.21 1.60 2.99
C SER A 228 -13.46 2.84 2.54
N ASN A 229 -12.16 2.86 2.77
CA ASN A 229 -11.29 3.97 2.44
C ASN A 229 -10.14 3.47 1.56
N VAL A 230 -9.80 4.21 0.51
CA VAL A 230 -8.66 3.89 -0.37
C VAL A 230 -7.70 5.08 -0.39
N LEU A 231 -6.44 4.82 -0.06
CA LEU A 231 -5.37 5.81 -0.20
C LEU A 231 -4.69 5.62 -1.55
N VAL A 232 -4.80 6.63 -2.42
CA VAL A 232 -4.14 6.64 -3.73
C VAL A 232 -3.26 7.86 -3.92
N SER A 233 -2.38 7.79 -4.92
CA SER A 233 -1.66 8.98 -5.36
C SER A 233 -2.62 9.95 -6.07
N ARG A 234 -2.50 11.24 -5.77
CA ARG A 234 -3.21 12.33 -6.43
C ARG A 234 -3.00 12.34 -7.95
N MET A 235 -1.95 11.71 -8.48
CA MET A 235 -1.79 11.57 -9.94
C MET A 235 -2.96 10.83 -10.60
N VAL A 236 -3.72 10.01 -9.87
CA VAL A 236 -4.89 9.28 -10.36
C VAL A 236 -6.00 10.23 -10.85
N ILE A 237 -6.09 11.45 -10.31
CA ILE A 237 -7.05 12.45 -10.80
C ILE A 237 -6.81 12.81 -12.28
N THR A 238 -5.60 12.56 -12.79
CA THR A 238 -5.23 12.85 -14.18
C THR A 238 -5.57 11.70 -15.13
N ARG A 239 -6.31 10.69 -14.64
CA ARG A 239 -6.54 9.43 -15.34
C ARG A 239 -8.02 9.12 -15.46
N GLN A 240 -8.36 8.45 -16.55
CA GLN A 240 -9.68 7.89 -16.80
C GLN A 240 -9.57 6.43 -17.25
N ALA A 241 -10.59 5.64 -16.94
CA ALA A 241 -10.80 4.30 -17.47
C ALA A 241 -12.18 4.27 -18.13
N PHE A 242 -12.30 3.69 -19.32
CA PHE A 242 -13.58 3.61 -20.03
C PHE A 242 -14.26 4.97 -20.30
N ASN A 243 -13.46 6.03 -20.48
CA ASN A 243 -13.93 7.43 -20.55
C ASN A 243 -14.65 7.93 -19.28
N VAL A 244 -14.46 7.24 -18.15
CA VAL A 244 -14.92 7.66 -16.82
C VAL A 244 -13.69 8.05 -16.00
N PRO A 245 -13.68 9.22 -15.34
CA PRO A 245 -12.63 9.58 -14.40
C PRO A 245 -12.34 8.44 -13.41
N ALA A 246 -11.06 8.10 -13.24
CA ALA A 246 -10.67 6.95 -12.41
C ALA A 246 -11.13 7.10 -10.95
N ILE A 247 -11.20 8.35 -10.45
CA ILE A 247 -11.74 8.68 -9.14
C ILE A 247 -13.21 8.28 -9.01
N GLN A 248 -14.05 8.55 -10.03
CA GLN A 248 -15.47 8.20 -9.99
C GLN A 248 -15.71 6.69 -10.02
N VAL A 249 -14.83 5.93 -10.68
CA VAL A 249 -14.86 4.46 -10.62
C VAL A 249 -14.63 3.96 -9.19
N LEU A 250 -13.67 4.56 -8.48
CA LEU A 250 -13.36 4.21 -7.09
C LEU A 250 -14.46 4.65 -6.10
N GLN A 251 -15.11 5.79 -6.35
CA GLN A 251 -16.19 6.32 -5.50
C GLN A 251 -17.38 5.36 -5.41
N CYS A 252 -17.56 4.45 -6.37
CA CYS A 252 -18.65 3.47 -6.37
C CYS A 252 -18.67 2.55 -5.14
N GLY A 253 -17.58 2.45 -4.37
CA GLY A 253 -17.56 1.62 -3.18
C GLY A 253 -16.58 2.07 -2.09
N SER A 254 -15.96 3.24 -2.21
CA SER A 254 -14.99 3.70 -1.21
C SER A 254 -14.81 5.22 -1.19
N ARG A 255 -14.51 5.74 -0.01
CA ARG A 255 -13.93 7.08 0.19
C ARG A 255 -12.49 7.10 -0.27
N ILE A 256 -12.07 8.16 -0.92
CA ILE A 256 -10.73 8.25 -1.53
C ILE A 256 -9.92 9.35 -0.86
N PHE A 257 -8.74 9.00 -0.37
CA PHE A 257 -7.77 9.94 0.16
C PHE A 257 -6.64 10.16 -0.85
N LEU A 258 -6.39 11.41 -1.21
CA LEU A 258 -5.46 11.79 -2.27
C LEU A 258 -4.12 12.23 -1.67
N SER A 259 -3.12 11.35 -1.76
CA SER A 259 -1.75 11.62 -1.29
C SER A 259 -0.83 12.07 -2.43
N VAL A 260 0.14 12.96 -2.16
CA VAL A 260 1.18 13.29 -3.14
C VAL A 260 2.49 12.62 -2.73
N PRO A 261 3.06 11.73 -3.59
CA PRO A 261 4.26 10.98 -3.23
C PRO A 261 5.46 11.91 -3.02
N GLN A 262 6.23 11.66 -1.95
CA GLN A 262 7.41 12.46 -1.60
C GLN A 262 8.71 11.98 -2.27
N THR A 263 8.64 10.96 -3.13
CA THR A 263 9.79 10.26 -3.71
C THR A 263 10.53 11.11 -4.76
N ALA A 264 11.65 10.59 -5.29
CA ALA A 264 12.42 11.19 -6.40
C ALA A 264 11.57 11.59 -7.63
N SER A 265 10.40 10.97 -7.81
CA SER A 265 9.40 11.33 -8.82
C SER A 265 8.92 12.79 -8.70
N ARG A 266 8.89 13.36 -7.48
CA ARG A 266 8.60 14.78 -7.22
C ARG A 266 9.58 15.70 -7.96
N ARG A 267 10.88 15.40 -7.88
CA ARG A 267 11.94 16.22 -8.50
C ARG A 267 11.78 16.25 -10.03
N ARG A 268 11.35 15.12 -10.63
CA ARG A 268 11.06 15.03 -12.06
C ARG A 268 9.86 15.87 -12.47
N ALA A 269 8.80 15.84 -11.68
CA ALA A 269 7.57 16.57 -11.93
C ALA A 269 7.64 18.06 -11.56
N LYS A 270 8.76 18.53 -11.00
CA LYS A 270 8.93 19.90 -10.47
C LYS A 270 7.81 20.33 -9.51
N LEU A 271 7.23 19.36 -8.79
CA LEU A 271 6.19 19.61 -7.80
C LEU A 271 6.77 20.41 -6.63
N GLU A 272 6.13 21.55 -6.36
CA GLU A 272 6.52 22.44 -5.29
C GLU A 272 6.40 21.75 -3.93
N THR A 273 7.43 21.87 -3.11
CA THR A 273 7.49 21.19 -1.81
C THR A 273 6.40 21.68 -0.86
N ALA A 274 6.05 22.97 -0.90
CA ALA A 274 4.97 23.55 -0.11
C ALA A 274 3.62 22.90 -0.42
N LEU A 275 3.24 22.79 -1.70
CA LEU A 275 2.00 22.14 -2.14
C LEU A 275 1.94 20.66 -1.75
N VAL A 276 3.05 19.93 -1.87
CA VAL A 276 3.15 18.52 -1.48
C VAL A 276 2.94 18.36 0.03
N ARG A 277 3.57 19.22 0.84
CA ARG A 277 3.43 19.21 2.30
C ARG A 277 1.99 19.56 2.67
N ALA A 278 1.44 20.65 2.13
CA ALA A 278 0.09 21.11 2.40
C ALA A 278 -0.97 20.02 2.09
N ASN A 279 -0.94 19.43 0.89
CA ASN A 279 -1.87 18.35 0.52
C ASN A 279 -1.78 17.19 1.50
N ASN A 280 -0.56 16.72 1.79
CA ASN A 280 -0.38 15.56 2.66
C ASN A 280 -0.74 15.85 4.12
N THR A 281 -0.55 17.08 4.61
CA THR A 281 -1.01 17.51 5.93
C THR A 281 -2.53 17.41 6.02
N LEU A 282 -3.27 18.05 5.10
CA LEU A 282 -4.73 18.01 5.12
C LEU A 282 -5.30 16.60 4.93
N MET A 283 -4.74 15.84 3.97
CA MET A 283 -5.16 14.46 3.72
C MET A 283 -4.97 13.60 4.96
N ARG A 284 -3.81 13.71 5.65
CA ARG A 284 -3.55 12.96 6.89
C ARG A 284 -4.52 13.37 8.00
N THR A 285 -4.73 14.66 8.22
CA THR A 285 -5.70 15.13 9.22
C THR A 285 -7.11 14.57 8.95
N ALA A 286 -7.56 14.60 7.69
CA ALA A 286 -8.86 14.05 7.32
C ALA A 286 -8.93 12.53 7.51
N LEU A 287 -7.87 11.80 7.14
CA LEU A 287 -7.78 10.36 7.34
C LEU A 287 -7.75 9.98 8.82
N ASP A 288 -6.98 10.69 9.64
CA ASP A 288 -6.91 10.47 11.08
C ASP A 288 -8.28 10.71 11.74
N ALA A 289 -8.99 11.76 11.32
CA ALA A 289 -10.36 12.01 11.77
C ALA A 289 -11.34 10.89 11.36
N GLN A 290 -11.15 10.29 10.17
CA GLN A 290 -11.96 9.17 9.72
C GLN A 290 -11.64 7.88 10.51
N LEU A 291 -10.35 7.55 10.66
CA LEU A 291 -9.91 6.37 11.42
C LEU A 291 -10.29 6.48 12.91
N ALA A 292 -10.34 7.69 13.48
CA ALA A 292 -10.77 7.92 14.86
C ALA A 292 -12.24 7.54 15.13
N GLN A 293 -13.07 7.44 14.09
CA GLN A 293 -14.45 6.94 14.23
C GLN A 293 -14.51 5.43 14.51
N GLY A 294 -13.43 4.71 14.23
CA GLY A 294 -13.38 3.25 14.32
C GLY A 294 -14.11 2.55 13.17
N GLY A 295 -13.85 1.26 13.03
CA GLY A 295 -14.52 0.37 12.08
C GLY A 295 -14.16 0.65 10.63
N GLN A 296 -13.03 1.28 10.37
CA GLN A 296 -12.61 1.68 9.03
C GLN A 296 -11.72 0.63 8.37
N LEU A 297 -12.02 0.29 7.13
CA LEU A 297 -11.10 -0.42 6.25
C LEU A 297 -10.26 0.62 5.50
N LEU A 298 -8.93 0.53 5.61
CA LEU A 298 -7.98 1.38 4.87
C LEU A 298 -7.22 0.54 3.85
N ALA A 299 -7.60 0.64 2.59
CA ALA A 299 -6.91 0.00 1.48
C ALA A 299 -5.75 0.88 1.01
N MET A 300 -4.57 0.29 0.96
CA MET A 300 -3.39 0.97 0.46
C MET A 300 -2.46 0.02 -0.29
N ALA A 301 -1.77 0.58 -1.27
CA ALA A 301 -0.68 -0.09 -1.93
C ALA A 301 0.62 0.47 -1.31
N ALA A 302 1.31 -0.37 -0.53
CA ALA A 302 2.52 0.06 0.17
C ALA A 302 3.56 0.54 -0.86
N SER A 303 4.01 1.78 -0.70
CA SER A 303 4.77 2.49 -1.73
C SER A 303 6.15 1.87 -1.95
N GLY A 304 6.28 1.10 -3.02
CA GLY A 304 7.40 1.24 -3.94
C GLY A 304 7.92 -0.05 -4.58
N SER A 305 7.03 -0.96 -4.96
CA SER A 305 7.41 -1.83 -6.05
C SER A 305 7.59 -0.98 -7.31
N GLN A 306 8.81 -0.98 -7.82
CA GLN A 306 9.02 -0.69 -9.22
C GLN A 306 9.53 -2.01 -9.78
N ASP A 307 8.89 -2.48 -10.84
CA ASP A 307 9.49 -3.46 -11.73
C ASP A 307 10.78 -2.85 -12.29
N LEU A 308 11.86 -3.01 -11.54
CA LEU A 308 13.20 -2.83 -12.06
C LEU A 308 13.58 -4.16 -12.67
N THR A 309 13.36 -4.31 -13.96
CA THR A 309 14.16 -5.27 -14.73
C THR A 309 15.58 -4.68 -14.76
N ILE A 310 16.55 -5.35 -14.14
CA ILE A 310 17.93 -4.84 -14.02
C ILE A 310 18.86 -5.60 -14.98
N PRO A 311 19.04 -5.19 -16.25
CA PRO A 311 20.13 -5.72 -17.05
C PRO A 311 21.48 -5.18 -16.51
N GLY A 312 22.39 -6.08 -16.14
CA GLY A 312 23.81 -5.76 -15.89
C GLY A 312 24.28 -5.56 -14.43
N LEU A 313 23.37 -5.38 -13.46
CA LEU A 313 23.68 -5.28 -12.02
C LEU A 313 23.24 -6.51 -11.21
N MET A 314 22.67 -7.48 -11.90
CA MET A 314 22.15 -8.76 -11.38
C MET A 314 23.16 -9.55 -10.55
N LYS A 315 24.48 -9.50 -10.83
CA LYS A 315 25.46 -10.35 -10.13
C LYS A 315 25.56 -10.05 -8.63
N LYS A 316 25.48 -8.78 -8.22
CA LYS A 316 25.51 -8.39 -6.79
C LYS A 316 24.17 -8.66 -6.09
N ALA A 317 23.06 -8.37 -6.76
CA ALA A 317 21.71 -8.66 -6.25
C ALA A 317 21.52 -10.17 -6.02
N ARG A 318 21.93 -11.00 -6.99
CA ARG A 318 21.91 -12.47 -6.90
C ARG A 318 22.86 -13.00 -5.84
N ALA A 319 24.05 -12.40 -5.67
CA ALA A 319 24.98 -12.81 -4.61
C ALA A 319 24.41 -12.54 -3.21
N ALA A 320 23.80 -11.37 -2.99
CA ALA A 320 23.13 -11.04 -1.73
C ALA A 320 21.89 -11.92 -1.48
N TRP A 321 21.10 -12.20 -2.52
CA TRP A 321 19.97 -13.13 -2.45
C TRP A 321 20.41 -14.55 -2.09
N ARG A 322 21.43 -15.07 -2.77
CA ARG A 322 22.04 -16.37 -2.45
C ARG A 322 22.56 -16.43 -1.03
N ALA A 323 23.16 -15.35 -0.52
CA ALA A 323 23.62 -15.28 0.86
C ALA A 323 22.47 -15.29 1.89
N ARG A 324 21.32 -14.66 1.59
CA ARG A 324 20.17 -14.60 2.50
C ARG A 324 19.28 -15.85 2.46
N ARG A 325 19.07 -16.44 1.28
CA ARG A 325 18.08 -17.52 1.05
C ARG A 325 18.67 -18.85 0.57
N GLY A 326 19.98 -18.91 0.33
CA GLY A 326 20.67 -20.14 -0.08
C GLY A 326 20.49 -20.55 -1.55
N ASP A 327 19.70 -19.83 -2.35
CA ASP A 327 19.36 -20.19 -3.74
C ASP A 327 19.75 -19.09 -4.75
N ASP A 328 19.94 -19.43 -6.04
CA ASP A 328 20.22 -18.46 -7.12
C ASP A 328 19.06 -18.40 -8.13
N PRO A 329 18.37 -17.24 -8.26
CA PRO A 329 17.23 -17.09 -9.16
C PRO A 329 17.60 -17.11 -10.66
N GLY A 330 18.90 -17.18 -11.01
CA GLY A 330 19.33 -17.27 -12.41
C GLY A 330 19.02 -16.00 -13.21
N GLU A 331 18.86 -16.11 -14.53
CA GLU A 331 18.56 -14.96 -15.41
C GLU A 331 17.09 -14.53 -15.46
N ALA A 332 16.25 -15.09 -14.59
CA ALA A 332 14.83 -14.75 -14.53
C ALA A 332 14.61 -13.26 -14.16
N PRO A 333 13.55 -12.63 -14.69
CA PRO A 333 13.11 -11.32 -14.20
C PRO A 333 12.76 -11.40 -12.71
N THR A 334 13.12 -10.36 -11.96
CA THR A 334 12.87 -10.28 -10.51
C THR A 334 12.02 -9.06 -10.18
N LEU A 335 11.04 -9.21 -9.30
CA LEU A 335 10.23 -8.12 -8.75
C LEU A 335 10.87 -7.61 -7.47
N HIS A 336 10.97 -6.29 -7.29
CA HIS A 336 11.56 -5.70 -6.09
C HIS A 336 10.62 -4.66 -5.46
N LEU A 337 10.16 -4.96 -4.23
CA LEU A 337 9.32 -4.10 -3.42
C LEU A 337 10.20 -3.17 -2.55
N GLN A 338 9.92 -1.86 -2.54
CA GLN A 338 10.62 -0.89 -1.69
C GLN A 338 10.35 -1.09 -0.21
N PRO A 339 11.28 -0.62 0.64
CA PRO A 339 11.00 -0.47 2.06
C PRO A 339 9.81 0.46 2.31
N LEU A 340 9.10 0.17 3.39
CA LEU A 340 8.10 1.07 3.92
C LEU A 340 8.75 2.35 4.43
N TYR A 341 8.25 3.49 3.96
CA TYR A 341 8.58 4.80 4.52
C TYR A 341 7.87 5.00 5.86
N ASP A 342 8.43 5.81 6.76
CA ASP A 342 7.80 6.15 8.05
C ASP A 342 6.35 6.60 7.88
N GLY A 343 6.08 7.40 6.86
CA GLY A 343 4.72 7.87 6.57
C GLY A 343 3.72 6.74 6.23
N THR A 344 4.18 5.61 5.68
CA THR A 344 3.34 4.43 5.41
C THR A 344 3.29 3.53 6.65
N LEU A 345 4.39 3.37 7.38
CA LEU A 345 4.42 2.65 8.66
C LEU A 345 3.41 3.24 9.64
N THR A 346 3.41 4.57 9.83
CA THR A 346 2.45 5.24 10.71
C THR A 346 1.01 4.97 10.29
N LEU A 347 0.71 4.99 8.99
CA LEU A 347 -0.64 4.72 8.49
C LEU A 347 -1.09 3.28 8.75
N MET A 348 -0.19 2.31 8.54
CA MET A 348 -0.49 0.91 8.88
C MET A 348 -0.72 0.76 10.38
N GLN A 349 0.10 1.40 11.21
CA GLN A 349 0.01 1.36 12.67
C GLN A 349 -1.22 2.10 13.24
N SER A 350 -1.85 2.99 12.45
CA SER A 350 -3.16 3.57 12.80
C SER A 350 -4.31 2.56 12.68
N CYS A 351 -4.07 1.40 12.08
CA CYS A 351 -4.98 0.26 12.06
C CYS A 351 -4.53 -0.82 13.04
N THR A 352 -5.49 -1.50 13.67
CA THR A 352 -5.20 -2.57 14.64
C THR A 352 -4.77 -3.85 13.93
N TYR A 353 -5.40 -4.13 12.80
CA TYR A 353 -5.15 -5.33 12.00
C TYR A 353 -4.74 -4.97 10.58
N VAL A 354 -3.96 -5.85 9.97
CA VAL A 354 -3.62 -5.80 8.55
C VAL A 354 -4.05 -7.11 7.88
N LEU A 355 -4.71 -6.96 6.74
CA LEU A 355 -4.96 -8.03 5.79
C LEU A 355 -3.97 -7.89 4.61
N PRO A 356 -2.94 -8.73 4.54
CA PRO A 356 -2.02 -8.71 3.42
C PRO A 356 -2.61 -9.44 2.20
N VAL A 357 -2.43 -8.85 1.02
CA VAL A 357 -2.88 -9.43 -0.26
C VAL A 357 -1.75 -9.36 -1.27
N ALA A 358 -1.29 -10.51 -1.75
CA ALA A 358 -0.33 -10.59 -2.85
C ALA A 358 -1.08 -10.76 -4.18
N ILE A 359 -0.84 -9.87 -5.14
CA ILE A 359 -1.56 -9.82 -6.42
C ILE A 359 -0.61 -9.70 -7.61
N CYS A 360 -0.94 -10.40 -8.70
CA CYS A 360 -0.31 -10.26 -10.00
C CYS A 360 -1.39 -10.24 -11.09
N LEU A 361 -1.40 -9.17 -11.89
CA LEU A 361 -2.35 -8.98 -12.99
C LEU A 361 -1.76 -9.38 -14.36
N ASP A 362 -0.53 -9.92 -14.38
CA ASP A 362 0.07 -10.43 -15.63
C ASP A 362 -0.72 -11.66 -16.10
N SER A 363 -1.23 -11.60 -17.34
CA SER A 363 -1.97 -12.70 -17.95
C SER A 363 -1.22 -14.03 -18.04
N SER A 364 0.12 -14.01 -18.00
CA SER A 364 0.95 -15.21 -18.05
C SER A 364 1.07 -15.92 -16.70
N THR A 365 1.01 -15.17 -15.60
CA THR A 365 1.12 -15.69 -14.23
C THR A 365 0.16 -14.95 -13.28
N PRO A 366 -1.15 -14.96 -13.55
CA PRO A 366 -2.10 -14.18 -12.75
C PRO A 366 -2.30 -14.82 -11.38
N ALA A 367 -2.31 -13.99 -10.33
CA ALA A 367 -2.39 -14.47 -8.96
C ALA A 367 -3.12 -13.50 -8.04
N CYS A 368 -3.84 -14.05 -7.06
CA CYS A 368 -4.38 -13.33 -5.91
C CYS A 368 -4.31 -14.26 -4.70
N VAL A 369 -3.45 -13.94 -3.73
CA VAL A 369 -3.27 -14.69 -2.49
C VAL A 369 -3.64 -13.79 -1.32
N ILE A 370 -4.61 -14.21 -0.53
CA ILE A 370 -5.10 -13.50 0.65
C ILE A 370 -4.44 -14.14 1.87
N GLY A 371 -3.82 -13.32 2.71
CA GLY A 371 -3.22 -13.79 3.97
C GLY A 371 -4.21 -13.74 5.13
N GLY A 372 -3.75 -14.16 6.30
CA GLY A 372 -4.53 -14.05 7.53
C GLY A 372 -4.52 -12.64 8.11
N LEU A 373 -5.58 -12.29 8.84
CA LEU A 373 -5.64 -11.07 9.65
C LEU A 373 -4.52 -11.08 10.67
N THR A 374 -3.63 -10.10 10.56
CA THR A 374 -2.44 -9.98 11.41
C THR A 374 -2.58 -8.77 12.31
N ARG A 375 -2.46 -8.98 13.63
CA ARG A 375 -2.44 -7.87 14.59
C ARG A 375 -1.09 -7.17 14.56
N LEU A 376 -1.10 -5.83 14.52
CA LEU A 376 0.13 -5.05 14.61
C LEU A 376 0.50 -4.77 16.07
N ASN A 377 1.74 -5.10 16.44
CA ASN A 377 2.33 -4.80 17.75
C ASN A 377 3.51 -3.81 17.61
N GLY A 378 4.06 -3.61 16.42
CA GLY A 378 5.14 -2.68 16.18
C GLY A 378 5.47 -2.48 14.70
N LYS A 379 6.50 -1.65 14.42
CA LYS A 379 6.94 -1.35 13.05
C LYS A 379 7.43 -2.62 12.33
N ASP A 380 8.10 -3.52 13.03
CA ASP A 380 8.63 -4.78 12.46
C ASP A 380 7.53 -5.67 11.88
N ASP A 381 6.32 -5.65 12.45
CA ASP A 381 5.18 -6.39 11.90
C ASP A 381 4.80 -5.89 10.51
N CYS A 382 4.88 -4.58 10.27
CA CYS A 382 4.64 -4.02 8.95
C CYS A 382 5.67 -4.51 7.92
N HIS A 383 6.95 -4.63 8.31
CA HIS A 383 7.99 -5.19 7.45
C HIS A 383 7.76 -6.70 7.20
N ARG A 384 7.41 -7.47 8.25
CA ARG A 384 7.06 -8.90 8.13
C ARG A 384 5.87 -9.13 7.20
N ILE A 385 4.87 -8.26 7.24
CA ILE A 385 3.73 -8.28 6.32
C ILE A 385 4.18 -8.10 4.87
N MET A 386 5.09 -7.15 4.60
CA MET A 386 5.60 -6.94 3.25
C MET A 386 6.49 -8.10 2.77
N ASP A 387 7.26 -8.73 3.66
CA ASP A 387 7.98 -9.98 3.36
C ASP A 387 7.01 -11.12 3.01
N TRP A 388 5.93 -11.26 3.78
CA TRP A 388 4.89 -12.25 3.50
C TRP A 388 4.28 -12.01 2.11
N ILE A 389 3.94 -10.76 1.78
CA ILE A 389 3.39 -10.39 0.47
C ILE A 389 4.39 -10.75 -0.64
N ALA A 390 5.68 -10.46 -0.46
CA ALA A 390 6.71 -10.79 -1.42
C ALA A 390 6.83 -12.31 -1.64
N LEU A 391 6.87 -13.09 -0.56
CA LEU A 391 6.97 -14.54 -0.63
C LEU A 391 5.73 -15.18 -1.27
N ALA A 392 4.53 -14.77 -0.84
CA ALA A 392 3.27 -15.25 -1.40
C ALA A 392 3.16 -14.93 -2.90
N HIS A 393 3.60 -13.74 -3.32
CA HIS A 393 3.68 -13.39 -4.75
C HIS A 393 4.64 -14.32 -5.50
N GLN A 394 5.84 -14.56 -4.96
CA GLN A 394 6.82 -15.44 -5.59
C GLN A 394 6.31 -16.87 -5.75
N GLU A 395 5.70 -17.43 -4.70
CA GLU A 395 5.13 -18.78 -4.74
C GLU A 395 4.01 -18.91 -5.77
N ALA A 396 3.15 -17.91 -5.87
CA ALA A 396 1.99 -17.95 -6.76
C ALA A 396 2.35 -17.70 -8.23
N THR A 397 3.36 -16.89 -8.50
CA THR A 397 3.72 -16.47 -9.87
C THR A 397 4.97 -17.18 -10.42
N GLY A 398 5.79 -17.77 -9.55
CA GLY A 398 7.13 -18.25 -9.90
C GLY A 398 8.15 -17.14 -10.16
N THR A 399 7.76 -15.87 -10.08
CA THR A 399 8.67 -14.72 -10.25
C THR A 399 9.38 -14.44 -8.93
N PRO A 400 10.72 -14.46 -8.85
CA PRO A 400 11.43 -14.11 -7.64
C PRO A 400 11.07 -12.68 -7.19
N THR A 401 10.50 -12.55 -5.99
CA THR A 401 10.02 -11.28 -5.45
C THR A 401 10.74 -10.96 -4.15
N ILE A 402 11.31 -9.75 -4.09
CA ILE A 402 12.21 -9.32 -3.03
C ILE A 402 11.64 -8.07 -2.36
N TYR A 403 11.31 -8.13 -1.08
CA TYR A 403 11.10 -6.94 -0.26
C TYR A 403 12.42 -6.47 0.35
N HIS A 404 12.67 -5.17 0.29
CA HIS A 404 13.83 -4.52 0.91
C HIS A 404 13.40 -3.84 2.19
N TRP A 405 14.12 -4.06 3.29
CA TRP A 405 13.75 -3.50 4.59
C TRP A 405 14.24 -2.07 4.76
N HIS A 406 15.32 -1.70 4.09
CA HIS A 406 15.97 -0.41 4.23
C HIS A 406 16.23 0.24 2.88
N GLU A 407 16.25 1.57 2.83
CA GLU A 407 16.62 2.28 1.60
C GLU A 407 18.05 1.98 1.18
N ASP A 408 18.98 1.75 2.11
CA ASP A 408 20.39 1.48 1.79
C ASP A 408 20.67 0.09 1.18
N ASP A 409 19.62 -0.73 0.99
CA ASP A 409 19.74 -2.00 0.30
C ASP A 409 20.24 -1.83 -1.16
N LEU A 410 20.68 -2.93 -1.75
CA LEU A 410 21.32 -3.04 -3.07
C LEU A 410 20.55 -2.31 -4.20
N LEU A 411 19.25 -2.13 -4.01
CA LEU A 411 18.36 -1.43 -4.93
C LEU A 411 18.62 0.09 -5.00
N THR A 412 19.11 0.74 -3.94
CA THR A 412 19.53 2.15 -4.00
C THR A 412 20.80 2.32 -4.82
N GLN A 413 21.74 1.37 -4.73
CA GLN A 413 22.91 1.35 -5.60
C GLN A 413 22.53 1.16 -7.08
N VAL A 414 21.53 0.31 -7.35
CA VAL A 414 20.99 0.10 -8.70
C VAL A 414 20.30 1.36 -9.23
N ARG A 415 19.43 1.98 -8.43
CA ARG A 415 18.71 3.21 -8.81
C ARG A 415 19.63 4.38 -9.06
N ALA A 416 20.66 4.55 -8.23
CA ALA A 416 21.67 5.60 -8.42
C ALA A 416 22.41 5.43 -9.75
N ARG A 417 22.56 4.20 -10.25
CA ARG A 417 23.21 3.91 -11.52
C ARG A 417 22.29 4.03 -12.74
N LEU A 418 20.99 3.75 -12.59
CA LEU A 418 20.00 3.89 -13.67
C LEU A 418 19.54 5.34 -13.89
N ASN A 419 19.68 6.20 -12.87
CA ASN A 419 19.31 7.62 -12.95
C ASN A 419 20.51 8.56 -13.17
N ARG A 420 21.71 8.02 -13.41
CA ARG A 420 22.87 8.74 -13.98
C ARG A 420 22.87 8.51 -15.48
#